data_AF-A0A081N3M7-F1
#
_entry.id   AF-A0A081N3M7-F1
#
_cell.length_a   1.000
_cell.length_b   1.000
_cell.length_c   1.000
_cell.angle_alpha   90.00
_cell.angle_beta   90.00
_cell.angle_gamma   90.00
#
_symmetry.space_group_name_H-M   'P 1'
#
loop_
_entity.id
_entity.type
_entity.pdbx_description
1 polymer ?
#
loop_
_entity_poly.entity_id
_entity_poly.type
_entity_poly.pdbx_seq_one_letter_code
_entity_poly.pdbx_strand_id
1 'polypeptide(L)'
;MSTPANASDISTLLKHKAVDVKAWFESGTAEMDDLIVRKRPVHAEITEFIAAEKEREPDRVRFDLTVQYGEKRWIVRLEMAFYSLRWVSEDSIKMPGLMFNALAQDGMPTRIAYYNLKYTQSLDAMDPQTWCKGWIQKILKHPDIKHLFAHKVEVPAEEYEE
;
A
#
# COMPACT_ATOMS: atom_id res chain seq x y z
N MET A 1 3.70 -21.07 21.59
CA MET A 1 4.60 -19.95 21.90
C MET A 1 5.18 -19.48 20.58
N SER A 2 4.85 -18.28 20.11
CA SER A 2 5.33 -17.78 18.82
C SER A 2 6.72 -17.18 19.01
N THR A 3 7.73 -17.82 18.46
CA THR A 3 9.10 -17.30 18.44
C THR A 3 9.09 -15.92 17.77
N PRO A 4 9.65 -14.86 18.39
CA PRO A 4 9.78 -13.59 17.70
C PRO A 4 10.68 -13.84 16.50
N ALA A 5 10.18 -13.62 15.28
CA ALA A 5 11.07 -13.67 14.14
C ALA A 5 12.17 -12.64 14.29
N ASN A 6 13.36 -13.04 13.88
CA ASN A 6 14.49 -12.14 13.87
C ASN A 6 14.21 -11.06 12.81
N ALA A 7 14.67 -9.83 13.05
CA ALA A 7 14.51 -8.73 12.10
C ALA A 7 15.01 -9.10 10.69
N SER A 8 16.02 -9.98 10.61
CA SER A 8 16.55 -10.56 9.37
C SER A 8 15.49 -11.32 8.56
N ASP A 9 14.58 -12.04 9.20
CA ASP A 9 13.54 -12.83 8.50
C ASP A 9 12.46 -11.92 7.91
N ILE A 10 12.12 -10.84 8.60
CA ILE A 10 11.19 -9.82 8.09
C ILE A 10 11.82 -9.01 6.96
N SER A 11 13.10 -8.67 7.08
CA SER A 11 13.84 -7.98 6.01
C SER A 11 13.77 -8.79 4.71
N THR A 12 14.04 -10.09 4.79
CA THR A 12 13.96 -11.00 3.64
C THR A 12 12.53 -11.12 3.11
N LEU A 13 11.54 -11.32 3.99
CA LEU A 13 10.13 -11.40 3.60
C LEU A 13 9.67 -10.14 2.84
N LEU A 14 10.00 -8.95 3.33
CA LEU A 14 9.59 -7.70 2.69
C LEU A 14 10.24 -7.52 1.32
N LYS A 15 11.51 -7.91 1.16
CA LYS A 15 12.18 -7.90 -0.14
C LYS A 15 11.53 -8.87 -1.12
N HIS A 16 11.22 -10.09 -0.68
CA HIS A 16 10.51 -11.06 -1.52
C HIS A 16 9.12 -10.54 -1.92
N LYS A 17 8.35 -9.99 -0.98
CA LYS A 17 7.03 -9.41 -1.30
C LYS A 17 7.11 -8.22 -2.24
N ALA A 18 8.13 -7.38 -2.14
CA ALA A 18 8.34 -6.30 -3.12
C ALA A 18 8.59 -6.86 -4.52
N VAL A 19 9.39 -7.92 -4.65
CA VAL A 19 9.64 -8.62 -5.92
C VAL A 19 8.37 -9.30 -6.46
N ASP A 20 7.62 -10.02 -5.62
CA ASP A 20 6.37 -10.67 -6.01
C ASP A 20 5.35 -9.64 -6.53
N VAL A 21 5.21 -8.50 -5.83
CA VAL A 21 4.31 -7.42 -6.23
C VAL A 21 4.76 -6.75 -7.52
N LYS A 22 6.07 -6.56 -7.72
CA LYS A 22 6.60 -6.05 -8.98
C LYS A 22 6.28 -7.00 -10.14
N ALA A 23 6.54 -8.30 -9.98
CA ALA A 23 6.26 -9.29 -11.01
C ALA A 23 4.76 -9.37 -11.33
N TRP A 24 3.91 -9.25 -10.31
CA TRP A 24 2.46 -9.16 -10.50
C TRP A 24 2.06 -7.90 -11.29
N PHE A 25 2.61 -6.73 -10.95
CA PHE A 25 2.40 -5.50 -11.72
C PHE A 25 2.82 -5.66 -13.19
N GLU A 26 4.00 -6.21 -13.45
CA GLU A 26 4.53 -6.44 -14.81
C GLU A 26 3.74 -7.49 -15.61
N SER A 27 2.88 -8.29 -14.97
CA SER A 27 2.05 -9.30 -15.63
C SER A 27 0.83 -8.73 -16.38
N GLY A 28 0.48 -7.45 -16.16
CA GLY A 28 -0.49 -6.71 -16.96
C GLY A 28 -1.91 -6.60 -16.40
N THR A 29 -2.25 -7.27 -15.28
CA THR A 29 -3.52 -7.03 -14.58
C THR A 29 -3.28 -6.99 -13.08
N ALA A 30 -3.13 -5.77 -12.55
CA ALA A 30 -2.73 -5.50 -11.18
C ALA A 30 -3.87 -4.86 -10.37
N GLU A 31 -5.07 -5.37 -10.58
CA GLU A 31 -6.32 -4.89 -10.03
C GLU A 31 -6.80 -5.72 -8.82
N MET A 32 -7.54 -5.06 -7.93
CA MET A 32 -8.10 -5.64 -6.73
C MET A 32 -9.50 -5.09 -6.46
N ASP A 33 -10.46 -6.01 -6.42
CA ASP A 33 -11.83 -5.74 -5.99
C ASP A 33 -12.10 -6.24 -4.55
N ASP A 34 -13.35 -6.14 -4.13
CA ASP A 34 -13.89 -6.45 -2.79
C ASP A 34 -13.22 -5.69 -1.64
N LEU A 35 -12.56 -4.57 -1.92
CA LEU A 35 -12.13 -3.64 -0.88
C LEU A 35 -13.32 -2.78 -0.45
N ILE A 36 -13.39 -2.47 0.84
CA ILE A 36 -14.48 -1.66 1.39
C ILE A 36 -13.92 -0.57 2.29
N VAL A 37 -14.37 0.67 2.05
CA VAL A 37 -14.20 1.79 2.99
C VAL A 37 -15.56 2.17 3.56
N ARG A 38 -15.72 1.94 4.87
CA ARG A 38 -17.01 2.05 5.60
C ARG A 38 -18.10 1.14 5.00
N LYS A 39 -18.82 1.61 3.99
CA LYS A 39 -19.91 0.90 3.28
C LYS A 39 -19.85 1.11 1.77
N ARG A 40 -18.73 1.61 1.25
CA ARG A 40 -18.54 1.87 -0.17
C ARG A 40 -17.54 0.86 -0.73
N PRO A 41 -17.85 0.24 -1.88
CA PRO A 41 -16.87 -0.56 -2.58
C PRO A 41 -15.72 0.34 -3.02
N VAL A 42 -14.52 -0.23 -2.97
CA VAL A 42 -13.29 0.38 -3.45
C VAL A 42 -12.70 -0.59 -4.47
N HIS A 43 -12.40 -0.07 -5.65
CA HIS A 43 -11.54 -0.75 -6.60
C HIS A 43 -10.12 -0.18 -6.42
N ALA A 44 -9.11 -1.03 -6.45
CA ALA A 44 -7.72 -0.61 -6.34
C ALA A 44 -6.89 -1.21 -7.48
N GLU A 45 -6.11 -0.38 -8.13
CA GLU A 45 -5.23 -0.78 -9.22
C GLU A 45 -3.81 -0.32 -8.92
N ILE A 46 -2.79 -1.16 -9.18
CA ILE A 46 -1.40 -0.71 -9.16
C ILE A 46 -1.13 0.15 -10.40
N THR A 47 -0.79 1.41 -10.19
CA THR A 47 -0.48 2.35 -11.27
C THR A 47 1.02 2.48 -11.52
N GLU A 48 1.85 2.21 -10.51
CA GLU A 48 3.30 2.34 -10.62
C GLU A 48 4.03 1.46 -9.62
N PHE A 49 5.16 0.88 -10.03
CA PHE A 49 6.16 0.31 -9.14
C PHE A 49 7.49 1.06 -9.28
N ILE A 50 8.03 1.55 -8.16
CA ILE A 50 9.26 2.32 -8.11
C ILE A 50 10.29 1.52 -7.31
N ALA A 51 11.28 0.98 -8.00
CA ALA A 51 12.38 0.25 -7.37
C ALA A 51 13.28 1.19 -6.55
N ALA A 52 13.82 0.67 -5.44
CA ALA A 52 14.81 1.41 -4.66
C ALA A 52 16.09 1.66 -5.48
N GLU A 53 16.56 2.91 -5.53
CA GLU A 53 17.83 3.25 -6.20
C GLU A 53 19.05 3.06 -5.27
N LYS A 54 18.82 3.09 -3.96
CA LYS A 54 19.85 2.96 -2.92
C LYS A 54 19.45 1.94 -1.87
N GLU A 55 20.44 1.34 -1.22
CA GLU A 55 20.23 0.28 -0.21
C GLU A 55 19.30 0.67 0.95
N ARG A 56 19.23 1.97 1.29
CA ARG A 56 18.39 2.48 2.39
C ARG A 56 17.04 3.04 1.95
N GLU A 57 16.81 3.14 0.65
CA GLU A 57 15.52 3.58 0.12
C GLU A 57 14.61 2.35 -0.03
N PRO A 58 13.30 2.48 0.27
CA PRO A 58 12.37 1.37 0.10
C PRO A 58 11.93 1.26 -1.37
N ASP A 59 11.65 0.03 -1.81
CA ASP A 59 10.78 -0.17 -2.96
C ASP A 59 9.40 0.41 -2.65
N ARG A 60 8.72 0.95 -3.66
CA ARG A 60 7.41 1.56 -3.51
C ARG A 60 6.46 1.05 -4.58
N VAL A 61 5.21 0.90 -4.19
CA VAL A 61 4.11 0.61 -5.11
C VAL A 61 3.01 1.63 -4.89
N ARG A 62 2.45 2.13 -5.98
CA ARG A 62 1.36 3.11 -5.96
C ARG A 62 0.08 2.49 -6.46
N PHE A 63 -1.01 2.89 -5.82
CA PHE A 63 -2.35 2.44 -6.13
C PHE A 63 -3.26 3.62 -6.36
N ASP A 64 -4.11 3.52 -7.37
CA ASP A 64 -5.27 4.39 -7.51
C ASP A 64 -6.47 3.68 -6.88
N LEU A 65 -7.02 4.29 -5.83
CA LEU A 65 -8.19 3.81 -5.11
C LEU A 65 -9.42 4.52 -5.62
N THR A 66 -10.23 3.79 -6.39
CA THR A 66 -11.47 4.28 -6.96
C THR A 66 -12.64 3.96 -6.03
N VAL A 67 -13.33 4.99 -5.55
CA VAL A 67 -14.47 4.87 -4.64
C VAL A 67 -15.71 5.47 -5.25
N GLN A 68 -16.80 4.70 -5.27
CA GLN A 68 -18.09 5.20 -5.73
C GLN A 68 -18.87 5.83 -4.57
N TYR A 69 -19.28 7.10 -4.75
CA TYR A 69 -20.07 7.85 -3.77
C TYR A 69 -21.27 8.51 -4.44
N GLY A 70 -22.40 7.79 -4.46
CA GLY A 70 -23.58 8.21 -5.21
C GLY A 70 -23.29 8.14 -6.71
N GLU A 71 -23.58 9.22 -7.43
CA GLU A 71 -23.29 9.39 -8.87
C GLU A 71 -21.84 9.83 -9.15
N LYS A 72 -21.07 10.11 -8.10
CA LYS A 72 -19.67 10.54 -8.22
C LYS A 72 -18.70 9.37 -8.05
N ARG A 73 -17.60 9.44 -8.78
CA ARG A 73 -16.42 8.61 -8.57
C ARG A 73 -15.28 9.46 -8.03
N TRP A 74 -14.63 8.97 -6.99
CA TRP A 74 -13.46 9.60 -6.41
C TRP A 74 -12.26 8.70 -6.62
N ILE A 75 -11.15 9.28 -7.08
CA ILE A 75 -9.85 8.60 -7.11
C ILE A 75 -8.98 9.17 -6.00
N VAL A 76 -8.30 8.29 -5.27
CA VAL A 76 -7.30 8.66 -4.28
C VAL A 76 -6.03 7.86 -4.50
N ARG A 77 -4.89 8.52 -4.58
CA ARG A 77 -3.60 7.87 -4.76
C ARG A 77 -2.98 7.48 -3.43
N LEU A 78 -2.64 6.21 -3.30
CA LEU A 78 -1.99 5.61 -2.15
C LEU A 78 -0.62 5.08 -2.55
N GLU A 79 0.42 5.36 -1.77
CA GLU A 79 1.73 4.73 -1.90
C GLU A 79 1.97 3.80 -0.71
N MET A 80 2.44 2.59 -1.00
CA MET A 80 2.95 1.64 -0.01
C MET A 80 4.45 1.44 -0.23
N ALA A 81 5.24 1.70 0.81
CA ALA A 81 6.70 1.56 0.77
C ALA A 81 7.18 0.37 1.61
N PHE A 82 8.00 -0.49 1.01
CA PHE A 82 8.56 -1.70 1.59
C PHE A 82 9.91 -1.42 2.25
N TYR A 83 9.87 -1.00 3.51
CA TYR A 83 11.10 -0.78 4.23
C TYR A 83 11.61 -2.08 4.85
N SER A 84 12.50 -2.75 4.13
CA SER A 84 13.09 -4.02 4.53
C SER A 84 14.15 -3.90 5.63
N LEU A 85 14.75 -2.72 5.82
CA LEU A 85 15.77 -2.49 6.84
C LEU A 85 15.25 -1.59 7.95
N ARG A 86 15.88 -1.64 9.13
CA ARG A 86 15.68 -0.62 10.16
C ARG A 86 16.16 0.74 9.65
N TRP A 87 15.46 1.81 10.00
CA TRP A 87 15.92 3.17 9.73
C TRP A 87 15.69 4.10 10.90
N VAL A 88 16.39 5.22 10.90
CA VAL A 88 16.24 6.26 11.92
C VAL A 88 15.29 7.31 11.35
N SER A 89 14.17 7.53 12.03
CA SER A 89 13.30 8.68 11.82
C SER A 89 13.52 9.71 12.92
N GLU A 90 13.04 10.95 12.73
CA GLU A 90 13.18 12.04 13.70
C GLU A 90 12.79 11.64 15.13
N ASP A 91 11.74 10.82 15.28
CA ASP A 91 11.19 10.49 16.59
C ASP A 91 11.70 9.16 17.18
N SER A 92 12.28 8.28 16.36
CA SER A 92 12.63 6.90 16.78
C SER A 92 13.31 6.08 15.69
N ILE A 93 13.95 4.99 16.12
CA ILE A 93 14.34 3.88 15.23
C ILE A 93 13.08 3.12 14.82
N LYS A 94 12.84 3.02 13.52
CA LYS A 94 11.80 2.19 12.93
C LYS A 94 12.37 0.82 12.57
N MET A 95 11.63 -0.22 12.92
CA MET A 95 11.96 -1.60 12.53
C MET A 95 11.60 -1.82 11.06
N PRO A 96 11.86 -2.97 10.44
CA PRO A 96 11.32 -3.28 9.13
C PRO A 96 9.78 -3.29 9.12
N GLY A 97 9.17 -2.79 8.04
CA GLY A 97 7.73 -2.65 7.96
C GLY A 97 7.21 -1.98 6.69
N LEU A 98 5.93 -1.64 6.69
CA LEU A 98 5.25 -0.96 5.58
C LEU A 98 4.85 0.45 5.98
N MET A 99 5.21 1.42 5.14
CA MET A 99 4.71 2.80 5.25
C MET A 99 3.63 3.04 4.21
N PHE A 100 2.57 3.72 4.62
CA PHE A 100 1.48 4.14 3.76
C PHE A 100 1.44 5.66 3.68
N ASN A 101 1.48 6.20 2.47
CA ASN A 101 1.39 7.62 2.19
C ASN A 101 0.20 7.89 1.28
N ALA A 102 -0.53 8.99 1.53
CA ALA A 102 -1.40 9.58 0.53
C ALA A 102 -0.54 10.43 -0.41
N LEU A 103 -0.82 10.37 -1.71
CA LEU A 103 -0.16 11.26 -2.67
C LEU A 103 -1.11 12.40 -3.02
N ALA A 104 -0.65 13.63 -2.84
CA ALA A 104 -1.32 14.80 -3.36
C ALA A 104 -1.19 14.87 -4.90
N GLN A 105 -1.92 15.80 -5.54
CA GLN A 105 -1.88 15.97 -7.00
C GLN A 105 -0.50 16.36 -7.52
N ASP A 106 0.31 17.03 -6.71
CA ASP A 106 1.70 17.37 -6.99
C ASP A 106 2.67 16.17 -6.82
N GLY A 107 2.14 15.00 -6.43
CA GLY A 107 2.91 13.80 -6.16
C GLY A 107 3.61 13.79 -4.79
N MET A 108 3.42 14.81 -3.96
CA MET A 108 4.07 14.88 -2.65
C MET A 108 3.42 13.88 -1.67
N PRO A 109 4.22 12.99 -1.05
CA PRO A 109 3.70 12.00 -0.12
C PRO A 109 3.41 12.60 1.26
N THR A 110 2.22 12.34 1.77
CA THR A 110 1.82 12.61 3.15
C THR A 110 1.63 11.31 3.90
N ARG A 111 2.43 11.07 4.94
CA ARG A 111 2.38 9.83 5.72
C ARG A 111 1.04 9.67 6.43
N ILE A 112 0.38 8.53 6.21
CA ILE A 112 -0.87 8.14 6.88
C ILE A 112 -0.59 7.19 8.03
N ALA A 113 0.19 6.14 7.77
CA ALA A 113 0.46 5.12 8.78
C ALA A 113 1.79 4.42 8.54
N TYR A 114 2.30 3.84 9.62
CA TYR A 114 3.45 2.97 9.57
C TYR A 114 3.18 1.70 10.39
N TYR A 115 3.36 0.53 9.76
CA TYR A 115 3.16 -0.75 10.41
C TYR A 115 4.46 -1.54 10.48
N ASN A 116 4.98 -1.74 11.69
CA ASN A 116 6.02 -2.73 11.93
C ASN A 116 5.48 -4.12 11.57
N LEU A 117 6.24 -4.89 10.81
CA LEU A 117 5.89 -6.27 10.55
C LEU A 117 6.41 -7.18 11.67
N LYS A 118 5.54 -8.05 12.15
CA LYS A 118 5.91 -9.21 12.96
C LYS A 118 5.68 -10.44 12.10
N TYR A 119 6.65 -11.35 12.06
CA TYR A 119 6.56 -12.50 11.16
C TYR A 119 5.46 -13.42 11.64
N THR A 120 4.66 -13.88 10.69
CA THR A 120 3.86 -15.08 10.85
C THR A 120 4.03 -15.90 9.59
N GLN A 121 4.15 -17.22 9.69
CA GLN A 121 4.31 -18.12 8.53
C GLN A 121 3.19 -17.94 7.49
N SER A 122 2.00 -17.50 7.93
CA SER A 122 0.87 -17.19 7.06
C SER A 122 1.16 -16.07 6.06
N LEU A 123 2.10 -15.17 6.34
CA LEU A 123 2.40 -14.02 5.50
C LEU A 123 3.27 -14.39 4.29
N ASP A 124 4.11 -15.41 4.44
CA ASP A 124 5.05 -15.83 3.40
C ASP A 124 4.33 -16.50 2.23
N ALA A 125 3.34 -17.33 2.54
CA ALA A 125 2.57 -18.12 1.58
C ALA A 125 1.48 -17.35 0.82
N MET A 126 1.22 -16.07 1.16
CA MET A 126 0.21 -15.27 0.45
C MET A 126 0.73 -14.86 -0.93
N ASP A 127 -0.11 -15.02 -1.95
CA ASP A 127 0.12 -14.43 -3.27
C ASP A 127 0.13 -12.88 -3.18
N PRO A 128 0.77 -12.18 -4.12
CA PRO A 128 0.91 -10.72 -4.07
C PRO A 128 -0.42 -9.96 -4.07
N GLN A 129 -1.46 -10.46 -4.75
CA GLN A 129 -2.76 -9.80 -4.78
C GLN A 129 -3.44 -9.88 -3.40
N THR A 130 -3.53 -11.08 -2.81
CA THR A 130 -4.06 -11.28 -1.45
C THR A 130 -3.28 -10.48 -0.42
N TRP A 131 -1.96 -10.43 -0.56
CA TRP A 131 -1.08 -9.65 0.29
C TRP A 131 -1.43 -8.15 0.26
N CYS A 132 -1.42 -7.55 -0.93
CA CYS A 132 -1.74 -6.14 -1.13
C CYS A 132 -3.17 -5.84 -0.66
N LYS A 133 -4.15 -6.66 -1.03
CA LYS A 133 -5.56 -6.51 -0.62
C LYS A 133 -5.70 -6.48 0.90
N GLY A 134 -5.01 -7.37 1.63
CA GLY A 134 -5.03 -7.40 3.10
C GLY A 134 -4.51 -6.11 3.72
N TRP A 135 -3.41 -5.58 3.17
CA TRP A 135 -2.80 -4.34 3.65
C TRP A 135 -3.60 -3.09 3.28
N ILE A 136 -4.13 -3.01 2.06
CA ILE A 136 -5.01 -1.91 1.64
C ILE A 136 -6.29 -1.91 2.48
N GLN A 137 -6.90 -3.08 2.69
CA GLN A 137 -8.09 -3.18 3.53
C GLN A 137 -7.81 -2.75 4.97
N LYS A 138 -6.60 -3.01 5.48
CA LYS A 138 -6.16 -2.55 6.80
C LYS A 138 -6.02 -1.03 6.87
N ILE A 139 -5.40 -0.38 5.88
CA ILE A 139 -5.30 1.09 5.87
C ILE A 139 -6.67 1.76 5.71
N LEU A 140 -7.57 1.21 4.88
CA LEU A 140 -8.94 1.71 4.71
C LEU A 140 -9.77 1.69 6.01
N LYS A 141 -9.37 0.89 7.01
CA LYS A 141 -9.98 0.81 8.34
C LYS A 141 -9.23 1.65 9.39
N HIS A 142 -8.13 2.31 9.04
CA HIS A 142 -7.33 3.09 9.97
C HIS A 142 -8.07 4.36 10.44
N PRO A 143 -7.95 4.80 11.71
CA PRO A 143 -8.62 6.01 12.20
C PRO A 143 -8.30 7.28 11.39
N ASP A 144 -7.06 7.35 10.89
CA ASP A 144 -6.57 8.48 10.10
C ASP A 144 -6.87 8.38 8.61
N ILE A 145 -7.73 7.45 8.19
CA ILE A 145 -8.10 7.28 6.78
C ILE A 145 -8.68 8.55 6.15
N LYS A 146 -9.25 9.46 6.96
CA LYS A 146 -9.71 10.78 6.50
C LYS A 146 -8.59 11.60 5.83
N HIS A 147 -7.34 11.42 6.24
CA HIS A 147 -6.19 12.11 5.66
C HIS A 147 -5.88 11.59 4.25
N LEU A 148 -6.11 10.30 3.98
CA LEU A 148 -6.02 9.78 2.61
C LEU A 148 -7.06 10.45 1.71
N PHE A 149 -8.33 10.44 2.12
CA PHE A 149 -9.44 11.01 1.35
C PHE A 149 -9.48 12.54 1.29
N ALA A 150 -8.56 13.23 1.98
CA ALA A 150 -8.36 14.66 1.82
C ALA A 150 -7.74 15.00 0.45
N HIS A 151 -7.02 14.06 -0.15
CA HIS A 151 -6.36 14.20 -1.45
C HIS A 151 -7.17 13.61 -2.63
N LYS A 152 -8.46 13.38 -2.43
CA LYS A 152 -9.32 12.83 -3.48
C LYS A 152 -9.48 13.78 -4.66
N VAL A 153 -9.55 13.20 -5.84
CA VAL A 153 -9.93 13.90 -7.08
C VAL A 153 -11.31 13.38 -7.49
N GLU A 154 -12.23 14.28 -7.80
CA GLU A 154 -13.51 13.89 -8.41
C GLU A 154 -13.27 13.59 -9.89
N VAL A 155 -13.70 12.41 -10.34
CA VAL A 155 -13.68 12.05 -11.75
C VAL A 155 -14.98 12.58 -12.38
N PRO A 156 -14.91 13.40 -13.44
CA PRO A 156 -16.08 13.85 -14.16
C PRO A 156 -16.88 12.67 -14.74
N ALA A 157 -18.20 12.82 -14.84
CA ALA A 157 -19.08 11.75 -15.32
C ALA A 157 -18.88 11.33 -16.79
N GLU A 158 -18.07 12.09 -17.53
CA GLU A 158 -17.82 11.89 -18.96
C GLU A 158 -16.70 10.85 -19.22
N GLU A 159 -15.95 10.45 -18.19
CA GLU A 159 -14.89 9.43 -18.27
C GLU A 159 -15.39 8.03 -17.82
N TYR A 160 -16.71 7.79 -17.87
CA TYR A 160 -17.32 6.51 -17.46
C TYR A 160 -17.35 5.43 -18.56
N GLU A 161 -16.91 5.74 -19.79
CA GLU A 161 -16.92 4.81 -20.91
C GLU A 161 -15.50 4.32 -21.26
N GLU A 162 -15.13 3.16 -20.72
CA GLU A 162 -14.37 2.12 -21.45
C GLU A 162 -14.95 0.74 -21.10
#